data_AF-A0A5C9BN38-F1
#
_entry.id   AF-A0A5C9BN38-F1
#
_cell.length_a   1.000
_cell.length_b   1.000
_cell.length_c   1.000
_cell.angle_alpha   90.00
_cell.angle_beta   90.00
_cell.angle_gamma   90.00
#
_symmetry.space_group_name_H-M   'P 1'
#
loop_
_entity.id
_entity.type
_entity.pdbx_description
1 polymer ?
#
loop_
_entity_poly.entity_id
_entity_poly.type
_entity_poly.pdbx_seq_one_letter_code
_entity_poly.pdbx_strand_id
1 'polypeptide(L)'
;MSDYRVRITVRNARLLRAIEQAGHRPGAQFAAAVGISYYGSLLPYLNLTRSPLNREGLLRECAWALCDHLRASPSDLWSDAQLQPLEQNHSSVDLDADSVQALVCGTRTAADPLRLASRAQAGRILQGALDSLTPREANVIRERFFVGSSLDEIAEQMEVSRERIRQIEVKALRKLRHESRIPRDLAGIADVIGGAVDA
;
A
#
# COMPACT_ATOMS: atom_id res chain seq x y z
N MET A 1 -4.83 -23.49 -25.63
CA MET A 1 -6.29 -23.47 -25.81
C MET A 1 -6.84 -22.64 -24.65
N SER A 2 -7.66 -21.63 -24.92
CA SER A 2 -8.25 -20.77 -23.89
C SER A 2 -9.53 -21.43 -23.38
N ASP A 3 -9.40 -22.25 -22.35
CA ASP A 3 -10.48 -23.11 -21.83
C ASP A 3 -11.36 -22.39 -20.79
N TYR A 4 -10.96 -21.21 -20.33
CA TYR A 4 -11.65 -20.47 -19.28
C TYR A 4 -12.11 -19.10 -19.74
N ARG A 5 -13.34 -18.71 -19.38
CA ARG A 5 -13.87 -17.35 -19.57
C ARG A 5 -13.94 -16.64 -18.24
N VAL A 6 -13.10 -15.63 -18.04
CA VAL A 6 -13.03 -14.86 -16.79
C VAL A 6 -13.78 -13.54 -16.95
N ARG A 7 -14.71 -13.24 -16.03
CA ARG A 7 -15.41 -11.95 -15.96
C ARG A 7 -14.85 -11.12 -14.80
N ILE A 8 -14.25 -9.99 -15.13
CA ILE A 8 -13.78 -8.98 -14.16
C ILE A 8 -14.88 -7.95 -13.98
N THR A 9 -15.26 -7.67 -12.74
CA THR A 9 -16.26 -6.63 -12.41
C THR A 9 -15.64 -5.62 -11.45
N VAL A 10 -15.74 -4.34 -11.80
CA VAL A 10 -15.29 -3.22 -10.98
C VAL A 10 -16.44 -2.71 -10.13
N ARG A 11 -16.18 -2.52 -8.84
CA ARG A 11 -17.13 -1.99 -7.87
C ARG A 11 -16.48 -0.98 -6.93
N ASN A 12 -17.29 -0.10 -6.33
CA ASN A 12 -16.82 0.86 -5.34
C ASN A 12 -16.45 0.18 -4.02
N ALA A 13 -15.16 -0.14 -3.85
CA ALA A 13 -14.64 -0.77 -2.63
C ALA A 13 -14.77 0.12 -1.38
N ARG A 14 -14.67 1.45 -1.51
CA ARG A 14 -14.78 2.38 -0.38
C ARG A 14 -16.19 2.38 0.19
N LEU A 15 -17.18 2.56 -0.68
CA LEU A 15 -18.59 2.50 -0.29
C LEU A 15 -18.98 1.14 0.29
N LEU A 16 -18.51 0.04 -0.33
CA LEU A 16 -18.77 -1.31 0.20
C LEU A 16 -18.22 -1.49 1.62
N ARG A 17 -16.96 -1.10 1.86
CA ARG A 17 -16.34 -1.17 3.19
C ARG A 17 -17.04 -0.28 4.21
N ALA A 18 -17.46 0.92 3.83
CA ALA A 18 -18.19 1.82 4.72
C ALA A 18 -19.54 1.22 5.15
N ILE A 19 -20.27 0.59 4.24
CA ILE A 19 -21.53 -0.10 4.54
C ILE A 19 -21.30 -1.28 5.49
N GLU A 20 -20.26 -2.08 5.26
CA GLU A 20 -19.90 -3.21 6.11
C GLU A 20 -19.45 -2.77 7.51
N GLN A 21 -18.68 -1.68 7.61
CA GLN A 21 -18.28 -1.09 8.89
C GLN A 21 -19.46 -0.53 9.69
N ALA A 22 -20.49 -0.03 9.00
CA ALA A 22 -21.76 0.35 9.61
C ALA A 22 -22.62 -0.86 10.05
N GLY A 23 -22.16 -2.10 9.84
CA GLY A 23 -22.86 -3.33 10.22
C GLY A 23 -23.99 -3.73 9.27
N HIS A 24 -24.09 -3.08 8.11
CA HIS A 24 -25.11 -3.37 7.12
C HIS A 24 -24.57 -4.29 6.00
N ARG A 25 -25.47 -5.02 5.35
CA ARG A 25 -25.15 -5.74 4.11
C ARG A 25 -25.53 -4.89 2.91
N PRO A 26 -24.63 -4.71 1.91
CA PRO A 26 -24.98 -4.01 0.67
C PRO A 26 -26.16 -4.68 -0.01
N GLY A 27 -27.26 -3.94 -0.23
CA GLY A 27 -28.47 -4.50 -0.81
C GLY A 27 -29.70 -3.61 -0.66
N ALA A 28 -30.85 -4.14 -1.03
CA ALA A 28 -32.13 -3.42 -0.98
C ALA A 28 -32.54 -3.02 0.44
N GLN A 29 -32.19 -3.84 1.45
CA GLN A 29 -32.48 -3.54 2.86
C GLN A 29 -31.71 -2.30 3.34
N PHE A 30 -30.43 -2.19 3.00
CA PHE A 30 -29.63 -1.01 3.30
C PHE A 30 -30.13 0.23 2.54
N ALA A 31 -30.47 0.07 1.26
CA ALA A 31 -31.05 1.16 0.47
C ALA A 31 -32.36 1.69 1.11
N ALA A 32 -33.23 0.79 1.57
CA ALA A 32 -34.44 1.15 2.30
C ALA A 32 -34.15 1.84 3.64
N ALA A 33 -33.13 1.40 4.39
CA ALA A 33 -32.71 2.03 5.65
C ALA A 33 -32.18 3.47 5.46
N VAL A 34 -31.53 3.74 4.33
CA VAL A 34 -31.06 5.08 3.95
C VAL A 34 -32.18 5.93 3.32
N GLY A 35 -33.29 5.31 2.90
CA GLY A 35 -34.39 6.00 2.22
C GLY A 35 -34.16 6.25 0.72
N ILE A 36 -33.31 5.44 0.07
CA ILE A 36 -32.98 5.56 -1.35
C ILE A 36 -33.37 4.31 -2.15
N SER A 37 -33.56 4.47 -3.47
CA SER A 37 -33.80 3.34 -4.36
C SER A 37 -32.54 2.49 -4.54
N TYR A 38 -32.68 1.17 -4.38
CA TYR A 38 -31.58 0.23 -4.62
C TYR A 38 -31.11 0.28 -6.07
N TYR A 39 -32.01 0.05 -7.02
CA TYR A 39 -31.67 -0.01 -8.44
C TYR A 39 -31.42 1.38 -9.07
N GLY A 40 -32.10 2.42 -8.57
CA GLY A 40 -32.01 3.76 -9.14
C GLY A 40 -30.85 4.61 -8.60
N SER A 41 -30.42 4.36 -7.36
CA SER A 41 -29.44 5.22 -6.68
C SER A 41 -28.25 4.41 -6.17
N LEU A 42 -28.46 3.41 -5.31
CA LEU A 42 -27.35 2.71 -4.66
C LEU A 42 -26.53 1.85 -5.64
N LEU A 43 -27.18 1.06 -6.48
CA LEU A 43 -26.51 0.13 -7.41
C LEU A 43 -25.63 0.86 -8.44
N PRO A 44 -26.04 1.98 -9.06
CA PRO A 44 -25.14 2.78 -9.90
C PRO A 44 -23.90 3.31 -9.17
N TYR A 45 -24.02 3.71 -7.90
CA TYR A 45 -22.88 4.15 -7.10
C TYR A 45 -21.93 2.99 -6.74
N LEU A 46 -22.48 1.81 -6.45
CA LEU A 46 -21.69 0.60 -6.22
C LEU A 46 -20.98 0.12 -7.50
N ASN A 47 -21.60 0.29 -8.65
CA ASN A 47 -21.04 -0.10 -9.95
C ASN A 47 -20.17 1.01 -10.59
N LEU A 48 -20.01 2.16 -9.93
CA LEU A 48 -19.29 3.32 -10.47
C LEU A 48 -19.80 3.81 -11.83
N THR A 49 -21.06 3.53 -12.18
CA THR A 49 -21.68 3.96 -13.44
C THR A 49 -22.36 5.33 -13.32
N ARG A 50 -22.40 5.92 -12.13
CA ARG A 50 -22.99 7.23 -11.86
C ARG A 50 -22.12 8.04 -10.92
N SER A 51 -21.86 9.29 -11.27
CA SER A 51 -21.18 10.23 -10.39
C SER A 51 -22.09 10.64 -9.22
N PRO A 52 -21.56 10.73 -7.98
CA PRO A 52 -22.29 11.28 -6.84
C PRO A 52 -22.56 12.79 -6.99
N LEU A 53 -21.86 13.47 -7.91
CA LEU A 53 -21.99 14.89 -8.19
C LEU A 53 -23.00 15.18 -9.32
N ASN A 54 -23.61 16.36 -9.22
CA ASN A 54 -24.44 16.96 -10.26
C ASN A 54 -23.57 17.76 -11.26
N ARG A 55 -24.21 18.27 -12.32
CA ARG A 55 -23.54 19.13 -13.33
C ARG A 55 -22.96 20.41 -12.73
N GLU A 56 -23.51 20.85 -11.61
CA GLU A 56 -23.08 22.01 -10.83
C GLU A 56 -21.96 21.69 -9.82
N GLY A 57 -21.48 20.43 -9.77
CA GLY A 57 -20.47 20.01 -8.81
C GLY A 57 -20.98 19.78 -7.38
N LEU A 58 -22.29 19.96 -7.14
CA LEU A 58 -22.93 19.66 -5.86
C LEU A 58 -23.25 18.17 -5.71
N LEU A 59 -23.26 17.67 -4.47
CA LEU A 59 -23.70 16.30 -4.18
C LEU A 59 -25.18 16.12 -4.49
N ARG A 60 -25.50 14.98 -5.09
CA ARG A 60 -26.89 14.53 -5.25
C ARG A 60 -27.51 14.23 -3.89
N GLU A 61 -28.81 14.45 -3.76
CA GLU A 61 -29.57 14.13 -2.52
C GLU A 61 -29.36 12.67 -2.08
N CYS A 62 -29.36 11.72 -3.01
CA CYS A 62 -29.10 10.31 -2.70
C CYS A 62 -27.67 10.06 -2.20
N ALA A 63 -26.68 10.81 -2.70
CA ALA A 63 -25.30 10.69 -2.24
C ALA A 63 -25.13 11.35 -0.87
N TRP A 64 -25.81 12.46 -0.63
CA TRP A 64 -25.86 13.13 0.68
C TRP A 64 -26.49 12.23 1.75
N ALA A 65 -27.62 11.58 1.45
CA ALA A 65 -28.27 10.63 2.35
C ALA A 65 -27.35 9.46 2.73
N LEU A 66 -26.51 8.99 1.80
CA LEU A 66 -25.50 7.97 2.08
C LEU A 66 -24.41 8.48 3.02
N CYS A 67 -23.89 9.69 2.79
CA CYS A 67 -22.90 10.31 3.68
C CYS A 67 -23.45 10.50 5.10
N ASP A 68 -24.68 11.00 5.22
CA ASP A 68 -25.34 11.23 6.51
C ASP A 68 -25.54 9.92 7.28
N HIS A 69 -26.09 8.90 6.61
CA HIS A 69 -26.36 7.60 7.23
C HIS A 69 -25.08 6.85 7.62
N LEU A 70 -24.04 6.90 6.78
CA LEU A 70 -22.75 6.25 7.04
C LEU A 70 -21.82 7.09 7.93
N ARG A 71 -22.23 8.31 8.30
CA ARG A 71 -21.41 9.28 9.05
C ARG A 71 -20.02 9.47 8.42
N ALA A 72 -19.97 9.52 7.09
CA ALA A 72 -18.75 9.56 6.30
C ALA A 72 -18.74 10.78 5.39
N SER A 73 -17.55 11.34 5.12
CA SER A 73 -17.42 12.42 4.15
C SER A 73 -17.49 11.88 2.71
N PRO A 74 -17.84 12.72 1.72
CA PRO A 74 -17.84 12.30 0.31
C PRO A 74 -16.50 11.72 -0.16
N SER A 75 -15.39 12.25 0.34
CA SER A 75 -14.03 11.76 0.06
C SER A 75 -13.74 10.38 0.66
N ASP A 76 -14.44 10.00 1.72
CA ASP A 76 -14.30 8.67 2.34
C ASP A 76 -15.03 7.61 1.51
N LEU A 77 -16.17 7.97 0.90
CA LEU A 77 -17.01 7.06 0.11
C LEU A 77 -16.60 6.98 -1.37
N TRP A 78 -16.04 8.06 -1.93
CA TRP A 78 -15.58 8.13 -3.32
C TRP A 78 -14.19 8.78 -3.40
N SER A 79 -13.30 8.23 -4.23
CA SER A 79 -12.06 8.91 -4.60
C SER A 79 -12.28 9.89 -5.76
N ASP A 80 -11.37 10.85 -5.94
CA ASP A 80 -11.44 11.81 -7.05
C ASP A 80 -11.47 11.09 -8.42
N ALA A 81 -10.72 9.99 -8.55
CA ALA A 81 -10.73 9.14 -9.74
C ALA A 81 -12.09 8.44 -9.98
N GLN A 82 -12.88 8.20 -8.93
CA GLN A 82 -14.20 7.58 -9.02
C GLN A 82 -15.33 8.58 -9.33
N LEU A 83 -15.05 9.87 -9.36
CA LEU A 83 -16.03 10.90 -9.73
C LEU A 83 -16.38 10.87 -11.22
N GLN A 84 -15.48 10.30 -12.04
CA GLN A 84 -15.75 10.00 -13.45
C GLN A 84 -16.41 8.62 -13.56
N PRO A 85 -17.66 8.54 -14.06
CA PRO A 85 -18.37 7.28 -14.16
C PRO A 85 -17.73 6.38 -15.23
N LEU A 86 -17.71 5.07 -14.96
CA LEU A 86 -17.28 4.06 -15.92
C LEU A 86 -18.37 3.83 -16.97
N GLU A 87 -17.96 3.73 -18.24
CA GLU A 87 -18.87 3.32 -19.33
C GLU A 87 -19.33 1.88 -19.16
N GLN A 88 -18.43 0.99 -18.75
CA GLN A 88 -18.70 -0.41 -18.46
C GLN A 88 -18.00 -0.82 -17.16
N ASN A 89 -18.77 -1.36 -16.24
CA ASN A 89 -18.26 -1.83 -14.94
C ASN A 89 -17.72 -3.26 -14.99
N HIS A 90 -17.68 -3.91 -16.15
CA HIS A 90 -17.19 -5.27 -16.28
C HIS A 90 -16.56 -5.51 -17.65
N SER A 91 -15.62 -6.46 -17.69
CA SER A 91 -15.02 -6.98 -18.91
C SER A 91 -14.89 -8.50 -18.81
N SER A 92 -14.98 -9.20 -19.93
CA SER A 92 -14.78 -10.65 -19.98
C SER A 92 -13.62 -10.98 -20.91
N VAL A 93 -12.72 -11.86 -20.46
CA VAL A 93 -11.51 -12.26 -21.19
C VAL A 93 -11.40 -13.78 -21.15
N ASP A 94 -11.09 -14.39 -22.29
CA ASP A 94 -10.83 -15.82 -22.38
C ASP A 94 -9.34 -16.08 -22.12
N LEU A 95 -9.05 -17.01 -21.20
CA LEU A 95 -7.72 -17.29 -20.68
C LEU A 95 -7.47 -18.80 -20.64
N ASP A 96 -6.19 -19.16 -20.70
CA ASP A 96 -5.70 -20.51 -20.42
C ASP A 96 -5.58 -20.76 -18.90
N ALA A 97 -5.37 -22.02 -18.52
CA ALA A 97 -5.28 -22.46 -17.13
C ALA A 97 -4.18 -21.72 -16.33
N ASP A 98 -3.01 -21.51 -16.94
CA ASP A 98 -1.85 -20.93 -16.26
C ASP A 98 -2.11 -19.44 -16.00
N SER A 99 -2.69 -18.73 -16.98
CA SER A 99 -3.09 -17.32 -16.83
C SER A 99 -4.18 -17.12 -15.76
N VAL A 100 -5.15 -18.02 -15.66
CA VAL A 100 -6.18 -17.96 -14.60
C VAL A 100 -5.55 -18.17 -13.22
N GLN A 101 -4.63 -19.12 -13.10
CA GLN A 101 -3.94 -19.38 -11.84
C GLN A 101 -3.13 -18.17 -11.39
N ALA A 102 -2.48 -17.46 -12.31
CA ALA A 102 -1.75 -16.22 -12.02
C ALA A 102 -2.67 -15.10 -11.50
N LEU A 103 -3.88 -14.95 -12.06
CA LEU A 103 -4.86 -13.95 -11.60
C LEU A 103 -5.40 -14.25 -10.19
N VAL A 104 -5.75 -15.50 -9.90
CA VAL A 104 -6.30 -15.91 -8.59
C VAL A 104 -5.22 -15.88 -7.51
N CYS A 105 -3.98 -16.22 -7.87
CA CYS A 105 -2.86 -16.20 -6.94
C CYS A 105 -2.25 -14.80 -6.75
N GLY A 106 -2.74 -13.78 -7.47
CA GLY A 106 -2.32 -12.39 -7.32
C GLY A 106 -2.36 -11.97 -5.84
N THR A 107 -1.19 -11.92 -5.20
CA THR A 107 -0.93 -11.54 -3.80
C THR A 107 -1.32 -12.51 -2.68
N ARG A 108 -1.50 -13.81 -2.94
CA ARG A 108 -1.34 -14.83 -1.88
C ARG A 108 0.03 -15.46 -2.03
N THR A 109 1.00 -14.81 -1.40
CA THR A 109 2.41 -15.16 -1.29
C THR A 109 2.58 -16.63 -0.87
N ALA A 110 2.53 -17.58 -1.81
CA ALA A 110 3.51 -18.65 -1.80
C ALA A 110 4.81 -17.91 -2.01
N ALA A 111 5.50 -17.63 -0.90
CA ALA A 111 6.66 -16.80 -0.90
C ALA A 111 7.69 -17.43 -1.84
N ASP A 112 7.84 -16.81 -3.02
CA ASP A 112 8.77 -17.25 -4.05
C ASP A 112 10.10 -17.54 -3.35
N PRO A 113 10.58 -18.79 -3.37
CA PRO A 113 11.77 -19.18 -2.62
C PRO A 113 12.97 -18.33 -3.00
N LEU A 114 13.02 -17.83 -4.24
CA LEU A 114 14.05 -16.88 -4.67
C LEU A 114 13.90 -15.53 -3.96
N ARG A 115 12.69 -14.97 -3.89
CA ARG A 115 12.42 -13.72 -3.15
C ARG A 115 12.65 -13.84 -1.64
N LEU A 116 12.30 -14.98 -1.03
CA LEU A 116 12.64 -15.25 0.37
C LEU A 116 14.14 -15.34 0.59
N ALA A 117 14.85 -16.06 -0.28
CA ALA A 117 16.30 -16.18 -0.22
C ALA A 117 16.97 -14.81 -0.40
N SER A 118 16.51 -13.99 -1.35
CA SER A 118 17.00 -12.61 -1.55
C SER A 118 16.74 -11.73 -0.33
N ARG A 119 15.55 -11.79 0.28
CA ARG A 119 15.24 -11.01 1.49
C ARG A 119 16.07 -11.46 2.69
N ALA A 120 16.23 -12.78 2.87
CA ALA A 120 17.08 -13.34 3.92
C ALA A 120 18.57 -13.00 3.70
N GLN A 121 19.02 -12.95 2.44
CA GLN A 121 20.36 -12.49 2.08
C GLN A 121 20.54 -11.00 2.41
N ALA A 122 19.59 -10.15 2.00
CA ALA A 122 19.62 -8.72 2.33
C ALA A 122 19.63 -8.48 3.85
N GLY A 123 18.85 -9.24 4.63
CA GLY A 123 18.87 -9.18 6.09
C GLY A 123 20.24 -9.56 6.69
N ARG A 124 20.87 -10.63 6.20
CA ARG A 124 22.22 -11.04 6.63
C ARG A 124 23.28 -10.00 6.32
N ILE A 125 23.17 -9.35 5.16
CA ILE A 125 24.06 -8.26 4.73
C ILE A 125 23.93 -7.06 5.66
N LEU A 126 22.71 -6.60 5.90
CA LEU A 126 22.43 -5.49 6.81
C LEU A 126 22.94 -5.81 8.22
N GLN A 127 22.72 -7.04 8.69
CA GLN A 127 23.22 -7.46 9.99
C GLN A 127 24.75 -7.43 10.04
N GLY A 128 25.45 -7.99 9.05
CA GLY A 128 26.91 -7.94 8.98
C GLY A 128 27.46 -6.52 8.88
N ALA A 129 26.77 -5.62 8.19
CA ALA A 129 27.11 -4.21 8.12
C ALA A 129 26.96 -3.52 9.50
N LEU A 130 25.88 -3.81 10.23
CA LEU A 130 25.65 -3.29 11.58
C LEU A 130 26.63 -3.90 12.61
N ASP A 131 27.01 -5.16 12.46
CA ASP A 131 27.98 -5.85 13.35
C ASP A 131 29.41 -5.28 13.18
N SER A 132 29.71 -4.66 12.03
CA SER A 132 30.99 -3.96 11.82
C SER A 132 31.08 -2.62 12.56
N LEU A 133 29.94 -2.07 13.00
CA LEU A 133 29.86 -0.84 13.76
C LEU A 133 30.03 -1.13 15.26
N THR A 134 30.43 -0.11 16.01
CA THR A 134 30.41 -0.24 17.48
C THR A 134 28.95 -0.32 17.97
N PRO A 135 28.67 -0.96 19.11
CA PRO A 135 27.29 -1.10 19.62
C PRO A 135 26.53 0.23 19.71
N ARG A 136 27.23 1.33 20.05
CA ARG A 136 26.67 2.69 20.08
C ARG A 136 26.34 3.24 18.69
N GLU A 137 27.21 3.01 17.70
CA GLU A 137 26.97 3.42 16.31
C GLU A 137 25.82 2.62 15.69
N ALA A 138 25.77 1.30 15.91
CA ALA A 138 24.70 0.44 15.43
C ALA A 138 23.33 0.84 16.02
N ASN A 139 23.28 1.20 17.31
CA ASN A 139 22.04 1.63 17.94
C ASN A 139 21.49 2.92 17.33
N VAL A 140 22.34 3.93 17.12
CA VAL A 140 21.95 5.20 16.46
C VAL A 140 21.42 4.94 15.06
N ILE A 141 22.08 4.09 14.27
CA ILE A 141 21.61 3.74 12.91
C ILE A 141 20.29 2.97 12.94
N ARG A 142 20.08 2.06 13.91
CA ARG A 142 18.81 1.34 14.06
C ARG A 142 17.65 2.28 14.37
N GLU A 143 17.77 3.09 15.41
CA GLU A 143 16.70 4.03 15.79
C GLU A 143 16.41 5.03 14.65
N ARG A 144 17.47 5.53 14.00
CA ARG A 144 17.34 6.52 12.92
C ARG A 144 16.67 5.99 11.66
N PHE A 145 17.04 4.79 11.20
CA PHE A 145 16.63 4.27 9.88
C PHE A 145 15.61 3.13 9.93
N PHE A 146 15.53 2.36 11.02
CA PHE A 146 14.57 1.26 11.16
C PHE A 146 13.31 1.67 11.94
N VAL A 147 13.44 2.58 12.92
CA VAL A 147 12.30 3.10 13.69
C VAL A 147 11.85 4.47 13.16
N GLY A 148 12.77 5.25 12.59
CA GLY A 148 12.47 6.56 12.01
C GLY A 148 12.50 7.70 13.03
N SER A 149 13.16 7.50 14.17
CA SER A 149 13.23 8.49 15.25
C SER A 149 14.04 9.73 14.88
N SER A 150 13.68 10.86 15.47
CA SER A 150 14.39 12.11 15.27
C SER A 150 15.75 12.11 16.00
N LEU A 151 16.71 12.93 15.57
CA LEU A 151 18.01 13.05 16.27
C LEU A 151 17.84 13.55 17.71
N ASP A 152 16.77 14.30 17.97
CA ASP A 152 16.44 14.85 19.29
C ASP A 152 15.88 13.75 20.22
N GLU A 153 15.00 12.88 19.71
CA GLU A 153 14.51 11.69 20.45
C GLU A 153 15.64 10.72 20.80
N ILE A 154 16.54 10.44 19.84
CA ILE A 154 17.67 9.53 20.06
C ILE A 154 18.66 10.13 21.08
N ALA A 155 18.84 11.46 21.03
CA ALA A 155 19.69 12.19 21.97
C ALA A 155 19.16 12.11 23.41
N GLU A 156 17.84 12.23 23.58
CA GLU A 156 17.17 12.05 24.87
C GLU A 156 17.31 10.60 25.39
N GLN A 157 17.05 9.60 24.54
CA GLN A 157 17.15 8.18 24.92
C GLN A 157 18.57 7.75 25.32
N MET A 158 19.60 8.39 24.74
CA MET A 158 21.00 8.08 24.99
C MET A 158 21.69 9.05 25.96
N GLU A 159 20.95 10.00 26.54
CA GLU A 159 21.44 11.04 27.46
C GLU A 159 22.66 11.82 26.93
N VAL A 160 22.65 12.14 25.63
CA VAL A 160 23.73 12.88 24.97
C VAL A 160 23.18 14.05 24.17
N SER A 161 24.04 14.98 23.75
CA SER A 161 23.58 16.10 22.91
C SER A 161 23.19 15.64 21.50
N ARG A 162 22.24 16.33 20.89
CA ARG A 162 21.85 16.15 19.48
C ARG A 162 23.04 16.15 18.52
N GLU A 163 23.96 17.09 18.71
CA GLU A 163 25.17 17.20 17.88
C GLU A 163 26.10 16.00 18.09
N ARG A 164 26.12 15.40 19.29
CA ARG A 164 26.85 14.16 19.53
C ARG A 164 26.26 12.98 18.77
N ILE A 165 24.93 12.85 18.70
CA ILE A 165 24.27 11.82 17.87
C ILE A 165 24.59 12.04 16.40
N ARG A 166 24.51 13.28 15.90
CA ARG A 166 24.88 13.61 14.51
C ARG A 166 26.32 13.21 14.17
N GLN A 167 27.28 13.46 15.07
CA GLN A 167 28.66 13.03 14.88
C GLN A 167 28.79 11.50 14.81
N ILE A 168 28.05 10.78 15.66
CA ILE A 168 28.04 9.31 15.66
C ILE A 168 27.43 8.78 14.36
N GLU A 169 26.34 9.38 13.88
CA GLU A 169 25.67 9.04 12.62
C GLU A 169 26.62 9.22 11.43
N VAL A 170 27.26 10.40 11.29
CA VAL A 170 28.20 10.66 10.19
C VAL A 170 29.38 9.68 10.24
N LYS A 171 29.88 9.35 11.43
CA LYS A 171 30.97 8.39 11.62
C LYS A 171 30.54 6.97 11.22
N ALA A 172 29.33 6.56 11.60
CA ALA A 172 28.77 5.26 11.24
C ALA A 172 28.53 5.16 9.72
N LEU A 173 27.91 6.17 9.11
CA LEU A 173 27.70 6.23 7.65
C LEU A 173 29.02 6.23 6.88
N ARG A 174 30.06 6.91 7.37
CA ARG A 174 31.39 6.88 6.76
C ARG A 174 32.01 5.48 6.81
N LYS A 175 31.79 4.73 7.89
CA LYS A 175 32.25 3.33 8.02
C LYS A 175 31.48 2.40 7.09
N LEU A 176 30.16 2.58 6.96
CA LEU A 176 29.32 1.81 6.04
C LEU A 176 29.66 2.08 4.57
N ARG A 177 30.10 3.29 4.23
CA ARG A 177 30.48 3.68 2.85
C ARG A 177 31.85 3.18 2.37
N HIS A 178 32.77 2.84 3.28
CA HIS A 178 34.13 2.41 2.91
C HIS A 178 34.29 0.90 3.06
N GLU A 179 33.90 0.23 1.99
CA GLU A 179 33.86 -1.22 1.74
C GLU A 179 35.27 -1.85 1.58
N SER A 180 36.15 -1.69 2.56
CA SER A 180 37.38 -2.51 2.69
C SER A 180 37.31 -3.50 3.86
N ARG A 181 36.18 -3.50 4.59
CA ARG A 181 35.95 -4.34 5.77
C ARG A 181 34.67 -5.18 5.69
N ILE A 182 33.90 -5.02 4.63
CA ILE A 182 32.72 -5.83 4.38
C ILE A 182 33.23 -7.11 3.68
N PRO A 183 32.94 -8.31 4.19
CA PRO A 183 33.44 -9.57 3.62
C PRO A 183 33.14 -9.63 2.12
N ARG A 184 34.10 -10.11 1.31
CA ARG A 184 34.04 -10.16 -0.16
C ARG A 184 32.79 -10.82 -0.75
N ASP A 185 32.04 -11.58 0.04
CA ASP A 185 30.75 -12.20 -0.34
C ASP A 185 29.64 -11.19 -0.67
N LEU A 186 29.87 -9.89 -0.43
CA LEU A 186 28.93 -8.80 -0.69
C LEU A 186 29.14 -8.03 -2.02
N ALA A 187 30.28 -8.20 -2.69
CA ALA A 187 30.62 -7.41 -3.88
C ALA A 187 29.73 -7.69 -5.11
N GLY A 188 29.09 -8.87 -5.18
CA GLY A 188 28.26 -9.25 -6.33
C GLY A 188 26.87 -8.61 -6.41
N ILE A 189 26.47 -7.81 -5.41
CA ILE A 189 25.08 -7.28 -5.32
C ILE A 189 25.01 -5.79 -5.69
N ALA A 190 26.13 -5.06 -5.69
CA ALA A 190 26.16 -3.66 -6.11
C ALA A 190 25.68 -3.49 -7.57
N ASP A 191 25.95 -4.46 -8.44
CA ASP A 191 25.48 -4.48 -9.84
C ASP A 191 23.95 -4.62 -9.97
N VAL A 192 23.27 -5.23 -8.98
CA VAL A 192 21.81 -5.43 -9.02
C VAL A 192 21.06 -4.16 -8.62
N ILE A 193 21.66 -3.32 -7.76
CA ILE A 193 21.04 -2.08 -7.28
C ILE A 193 21.41 -0.88 -8.18
N GLY A 194 22.57 -0.92 -8.85
CA GLY A 194 23.04 0.17 -9.73
C GLY A 194 22.44 0.21 -11.14
N GLY A 195 21.74 -0.84 -11.58
CA GLY A 195 21.26 -0.97 -12.97
C GLY A 195 19.96 -0.25 -13.34
N ALA A 196 19.40 0.62 -12.48
CA ALA A 196 18.06 1.18 -12.70
C ALA A 196 17.96 2.72 -12.63
N VAL A 197 19.08 3.45 -12.70
CA VAL A 197 19.05 4.93 -12.56
C VAL A 197 19.48 5.71 -13.81
N ASP A 198 19.88 5.05 -14.90
CA ASP A 198 20.12 5.75 -16.18
C ASP A 198 19.25 5.18 -17.31
N ALA A 199 18.03 5.70 -17.41
CA ALA A 199 17.18 5.71 -18.62
C ALA A 199 16.15 6.85 -18.54
#